data_AF-A0AAE3BE86-F1
#
_entry.id   AF-A0AAE3BE86-F1
#
_cell.length_a   1.000
_cell.length_b   1.000
_cell.length_c   1.000
_cell.angle_alpha   90.00
_cell.angle_beta   90.00
_cell.angle_gamma   90.00
#
_symmetry.space_group_name_H-M   'P 1'
#
loop_
_entity.id
_entity.type
_entity.pdbx_description
1 polymer ?
#
loop_
_entity_poly.entity_id
_entity_poly.type
_entity_poly.pdbx_seq_one_letter_code
_entity_poly.pdbx_strand_id
1 'polypeptide(L)'
;MSIRIVPQEQLEQNEKSMPEGNIPPLLFANLKSLYSSRAERLRQLAEDHPLGDYLTFAAGVVEAQQKVLHDHPLKLDLSDVLKQSGDRPPLDSAVFPRDAHWLTLLRALIEELKPDASGQVLSTLENLEKASEQELEEQATALLQHEFRAESNDKAPFIWAALSLFWAQMASQLPSKARAVPGEHRQFCPVCGSIPVSGVVQLGTSSGLRYLHCNLCESEWHMVRVKCSNCEESSELNYWSLDSENSAIKAESCGHCGTYLKLLYQEKDHRVEAVADDLASLVLDVKMEEEGFSRSSINPFLFPESSIE
;
A
#
# COMPACT_ATOMS: atom_id res chain seq x y z
N MET A 1 5.90 14.12 -14.33
CA MET A 1 6.19 13.26 -15.50
C MET A 1 6.40 11.84 -15.01
N SER A 2 5.62 10.94 -15.57
CA SER A 2 5.18 9.66 -15.03
C SER A 2 5.86 8.46 -15.71
N ILE A 3 5.76 7.32 -15.05
CA ILE A 3 6.26 6.03 -15.54
C ILE A 3 5.56 5.66 -16.84
N ARG A 4 6.35 5.32 -17.87
CA ARG A 4 5.82 4.81 -19.14
C ARG A 4 5.92 3.28 -19.14
N ILE A 5 4.78 2.61 -19.17
CA ILE A 5 4.71 1.18 -19.45
C ILE A 5 4.74 1.02 -20.96
N VAL A 6 5.77 0.36 -21.49
CA VAL A 6 6.00 0.25 -22.94
C VAL A 6 5.56 -1.14 -23.43
N PRO A 7 4.76 -1.25 -24.50
CA PRO A 7 4.36 -2.53 -25.10
C PRO A 7 5.55 -3.38 -25.58
N GLN A 8 5.38 -4.71 -25.54
CA GLN A 8 6.44 -5.71 -25.78
C GLN A 8 7.17 -5.57 -27.12
N GLU A 9 6.47 -5.18 -28.18
CA GLU A 9 6.97 -5.09 -29.56
C GLU A 9 8.05 -4.00 -29.77
N GLN A 10 8.10 -2.98 -28.89
CA GLN A 10 9.09 -1.90 -28.97
C GLN A 10 10.43 -2.25 -28.27
N LEU A 11 10.50 -3.42 -27.64
CA LEU A 11 11.65 -3.83 -26.82
C LEU A 11 12.69 -4.64 -27.61
N GLU A 12 12.26 -5.41 -28.61
CA GLU A 12 13.13 -6.25 -29.44
C GLU A 12 14.14 -5.45 -30.29
N GLN A 13 13.88 -4.15 -30.50
CA GLN A 13 14.76 -3.27 -31.27
C GLN A 13 15.89 -2.63 -30.42
N ASN A 14 15.88 -2.76 -29.09
CA ASN A 14 16.82 -2.10 -28.17
C ASN A 14 17.73 -3.07 -27.39
N GLU A 15 17.75 -4.37 -27.71
CA GLU A 15 18.55 -5.40 -27.02
C GLU A 15 20.06 -5.37 -27.36
N LYS A 16 20.70 -4.20 -27.29
CA LYS A 16 22.16 -4.13 -27.25
C LYS A 16 22.64 -3.35 -26.02
N SER A 17 23.29 -4.11 -25.14
CA SER A 17 24.04 -3.72 -23.93
C SER A 17 23.22 -3.44 -22.66
N MET A 18 23.33 -4.35 -21.68
CA MET A 18 22.96 -4.10 -20.28
C MET A 18 24.24 -4.24 -19.44
N PRO A 19 24.83 -3.15 -18.93
CA PRO A 19 25.92 -3.21 -17.95
C PRO A 19 25.39 -3.41 -16.53
N GLU A 20 26.28 -3.80 -15.61
CA GLU A 20 26.09 -3.76 -14.16
C GLU A 20 25.66 -2.33 -13.72
N GLY A 21 24.57 -2.21 -12.93
CA GLY A 21 24.12 -0.93 -12.36
C GLY A 21 22.70 -0.45 -12.70
N ASN A 22 21.80 -1.31 -13.21
CA ASN A 22 20.43 -0.90 -13.50
C ASN A 22 19.51 -1.05 -12.28
N ILE A 23 19.19 0.05 -11.60
CA ILE A 23 18.21 0.09 -10.48
C ILE A 23 16.82 -0.22 -11.03
N PRO A 24 16.13 -1.30 -10.58
CA PRO A 24 14.77 -1.57 -10.99
C PRO A 24 13.85 -0.41 -10.58
N PRO A 25 13.20 0.28 -11.52
CA PRO A 25 12.42 1.46 -11.18
C PRO A 25 11.10 1.14 -10.46
N LEU A 26 10.55 -0.04 -10.74
CA LEU A 26 9.26 -0.53 -10.26
C LEU A 26 9.41 -2.03 -9.95
N LEU A 27 8.81 -2.46 -8.85
CA LEU A 27 8.70 -3.85 -8.43
C LEU A 27 7.21 -4.16 -8.25
N PHE A 28 6.79 -5.32 -8.73
CA PHE A 28 5.43 -5.83 -8.49
C PHE A 28 5.45 -6.82 -7.32
N ALA A 29 4.40 -6.80 -6.51
CA ALA A 29 4.29 -7.70 -5.37
C ALA A 29 4.22 -9.18 -5.79
N ASN A 30 4.87 -10.03 -5.01
CA ASN A 30 4.69 -11.48 -5.11
C ASN A 30 3.46 -11.91 -4.29
N LEU A 31 2.29 -11.90 -4.92
CA LEU A 31 1.03 -12.23 -4.24
C LEU A 31 0.94 -13.67 -3.73
N LYS A 32 1.85 -14.57 -4.14
CA LYS A 32 1.91 -15.94 -3.60
C LYS A 32 2.30 -15.99 -2.12
N SER A 33 3.03 -14.98 -1.65
CA SER A 33 3.56 -14.94 -0.28
C SER A 33 3.31 -13.62 0.43
N LEU A 34 2.82 -12.58 -0.24
CA LEU A 34 2.68 -11.25 0.34
C LEU A 34 1.78 -11.27 1.59
N TYR A 35 0.53 -11.71 1.42
CA TYR A 35 -0.46 -11.66 2.49
C TYR A 35 -0.16 -12.69 3.59
N SER A 36 0.32 -13.89 3.25
CA SER A 36 0.77 -14.85 4.27
C SER A 36 1.94 -14.31 5.13
N SER A 37 2.96 -13.71 4.52
CA SER A 37 4.07 -13.09 5.25
C SER A 37 3.61 -11.91 6.10
N ARG A 38 2.71 -11.06 5.59
CA ARG A 38 2.14 -9.93 6.33
C ARG A 38 1.34 -10.37 7.55
N ALA A 39 0.50 -11.39 7.40
CA ALA A 39 -0.25 -11.96 8.51
C ALA A 39 0.68 -12.55 9.59
N GLU A 40 1.70 -13.32 9.19
CA GLU A 40 2.70 -13.85 10.11
C GLU A 40 3.41 -12.73 10.88
N ARG A 41 3.81 -11.66 10.16
CA ARG A 41 4.49 -10.51 10.78
C ARG A 41 3.56 -9.76 11.73
N LEU A 42 2.30 -9.53 11.38
CA LEU A 42 1.31 -8.90 12.26
C LEU A 42 1.11 -9.70 13.56
N ARG A 43 1.02 -11.04 13.47
CA ARG A 43 0.91 -11.90 14.66
C ARG A 43 2.17 -11.86 15.53
N GLN A 44 3.35 -11.88 14.90
CA GLN A 44 4.61 -11.75 15.62
C GLN A 44 4.69 -10.41 16.37
N LEU A 45 4.31 -9.32 15.70
CA LEU A 45 4.32 -7.98 16.30
C LEU A 45 3.23 -7.79 17.36
N ALA A 46 2.20 -8.64 17.38
CA ALA A 46 1.15 -8.60 18.39
C ALA A 46 1.61 -9.14 19.75
N GLU A 47 2.62 -10.00 19.79
CA GLU A 47 3.16 -10.58 21.02
C GLU A 47 3.68 -9.48 21.97
N ASP A 48 3.14 -9.44 23.19
CA ASP A 48 3.48 -8.44 24.23
C ASP A 48 3.34 -6.97 23.79
N HIS A 49 2.53 -6.68 22.77
CA HIS A 49 2.32 -5.34 22.25
C HIS A 49 1.07 -4.67 22.83
N PRO A 50 1.10 -3.35 23.18
CA PRO A 50 -0.07 -2.65 23.70
C PRO A 50 -1.31 -2.67 22.79
N LEU A 51 -1.09 -2.81 21.48
CA LEU A 51 -2.13 -2.95 20.45
C LEU A 51 -2.28 -4.40 19.94
N GLY A 52 -1.86 -5.40 20.73
CA GLY A 52 -1.79 -6.81 20.32
C GLY A 52 -3.12 -7.36 19.78
N ASP A 53 -4.24 -7.02 20.42
CA ASP A 53 -5.57 -7.44 19.96
C ASP A 53 -5.90 -6.87 18.57
N TYR A 54 -5.54 -5.61 18.32
CA TYR A 54 -5.78 -4.96 17.03
C TYR A 54 -4.86 -5.50 15.92
N LEU A 55 -3.60 -5.75 16.23
CA LEU A 55 -2.66 -6.38 15.30
C LEU A 55 -3.09 -7.81 14.95
N THR A 56 -3.63 -8.55 15.94
CA THR A 56 -4.21 -9.88 15.73
C THR A 56 -5.46 -9.83 14.85
N PHE A 57 -6.33 -8.83 15.06
CA PHE A 57 -7.47 -8.58 14.18
C PHE A 57 -7.02 -8.27 12.74
N ALA A 58 -6.07 -7.37 12.55
CA ALA A 58 -5.52 -7.05 11.23
C ALA A 58 -4.91 -8.29 10.56
N ALA A 59 -4.20 -9.13 11.33
CA ALA A 59 -3.68 -10.40 10.82
C ALA A 59 -4.80 -11.32 10.29
N GLY A 60 -5.93 -11.42 11.00
CA GLY A 60 -7.09 -12.19 10.55
C GLY A 60 -7.67 -11.69 9.22
N VAL A 61 -7.78 -10.37 9.04
CA VAL A 61 -8.21 -9.77 7.76
C VAL A 61 -7.23 -10.10 6.63
N VAL A 62 -5.92 -10.00 6.89
CA VAL A 62 -4.89 -10.32 5.89
C VAL A 62 -4.87 -11.81 5.54
N GLU A 63 -5.09 -12.71 6.51
CA GLU A 63 -5.23 -14.15 6.25
C GLU A 63 -6.44 -14.45 5.37
N ALA A 64 -7.56 -13.76 5.62
CA ALA A 64 -8.73 -13.85 4.74
C ALA A 64 -8.40 -13.35 3.32
N GLN A 65 -7.64 -12.26 3.16
CA GLN A 65 -7.18 -11.81 1.83
C GLN A 65 -6.36 -12.89 1.11
N GLN A 66 -5.48 -13.60 1.81
CA GLN A 66 -4.67 -14.68 1.21
C GLN A 66 -5.53 -15.85 0.72
N LYS A 67 -6.57 -16.24 1.47
CA LYS A 67 -7.50 -17.29 1.08
C LYS A 67 -8.38 -16.85 -0.09
N VAL A 68 -8.99 -15.67 0.02
CA VAL A 68 -9.85 -15.10 -1.02
C VAL A 68 -9.08 -14.89 -2.33
N LEU A 69 -7.81 -14.48 -2.27
CA LEU A 69 -6.93 -14.41 -3.44
C LEU A 69 -6.80 -15.77 -4.16
N HIS A 70 -6.66 -16.84 -3.39
CA HIS A 70 -6.51 -18.20 -3.93
C HIS A 70 -7.81 -18.69 -4.58
N ASP A 71 -8.95 -18.45 -3.92
CA ASP A 71 -10.24 -18.99 -4.34
C ASP A 71 -10.93 -18.15 -5.43
N HIS A 72 -10.64 -16.85 -5.49
CA HIS A 72 -11.25 -15.89 -6.43
C HIS A 72 -10.22 -15.14 -7.29
N PRO A 73 -9.38 -15.85 -8.08
CA PRO A 73 -8.36 -15.21 -8.90
C PRO A 73 -8.99 -14.38 -10.02
N LEU A 74 -8.57 -13.12 -10.14
CA LEU A 74 -8.92 -12.24 -11.24
C LEU A 74 -8.04 -12.53 -12.45
N LYS A 75 -8.64 -12.69 -13.62
CA LYS A 75 -7.94 -12.68 -14.91
C LYS A 75 -8.56 -11.63 -15.80
N LEU A 76 -7.80 -10.60 -16.14
CA LEU A 76 -8.26 -9.49 -16.97
C LEU A 76 -7.21 -9.17 -18.04
N ASP A 77 -7.64 -8.98 -19.28
CA ASP A 77 -6.75 -8.47 -20.33
C ASP A 77 -6.60 -6.96 -20.17
N LEU A 78 -5.43 -6.54 -19.67
CA LEU A 78 -5.08 -5.14 -19.44
C LEU A 78 -4.39 -4.48 -20.65
N SER A 79 -4.32 -5.17 -21.80
CA SER A 79 -3.61 -4.66 -22.99
C SER A 79 -4.16 -3.32 -23.49
N ASP A 80 -5.48 -3.17 -23.51
CA ASP A 80 -6.11 -1.93 -23.98
C ASP A 80 -6.03 -0.82 -22.93
N VAL A 81 -6.12 -1.16 -21.64
CA VAL A 81 -5.87 -0.23 -20.53
C VAL A 81 -4.48 0.38 -20.65
N LEU A 82 -3.46 -0.44 -20.90
CA LEU A 82 -2.08 -0.01 -21.09
C LEU A 82 -1.87 0.88 -22.32
N LYS A 83 -2.55 0.57 -23.44
CA LYS A 83 -2.46 1.41 -24.65
C LYS A 83 -3.09 2.79 -24.44
N GLN A 84 -4.16 2.85 -23.65
CA GLN A 84 -4.94 4.07 -23.42
C GLN A 84 -4.42 4.93 -22.27
N SER A 85 -3.63 4.36 -21.35
CA SER A 85 -3.14 5.09 -20.17
C SER A 85 -2.22 6.25 -20.56
N GLY A 86 -1.44 6.10 -21.63
CA GLY A 86 -0.47 7.11 -22.06
C GLY A 86 0.52 7.41 -20.95
N ASP A 87 0.51 8.66 -20.46
CA ASP A 87 1.32 9.11 -19.33
C ASP A 87 0.59 9.00 -17.98
N ARG A 88 -0.64 8.49 -17.90
CA ARG A 88 -1.33 8.29 -16.63
C ARG A 88 -1.02 6.91 -16.04
N PRO A 89 -1.13 6.74 -14.70
CA PRO A 89 -1.11 5.41 -14.11
C PRO A 89 -2.15 4.51 -14.79
N PRO A 90 -1.79 3.29 -15.23
CA PRO A 90 -2.70 2.41 -15.97
C PRO A 90 -3.93 1.98 -15.14
N LEU A 91 -3.76 1.85 -13.83
CA LEU A 91 -4.80 1.43 -12.89
C LEU A 91 -5.18 2.59 -11.95
N ASP A 92 -5.13 3.84 -12.45
CA ASP A 92 -5.42 5.05 -11.68
C ASP A 92 -6.74 4.91 -10.90
N SER A 93 -6.65 4.87 -9.57
CA SER A 93 -7.78 4.56 -8.68
C SER A 93 -8.88 5.60 -8.72
N ALA A 94 -8.60 6.81 -9.19
CA ALA A 94 -9.60 7.87 -9.31
C ALA A 94 -10.52 7.71 -10.52
N VAL A 95 -10.06 7.02 -11.57
CA VAL A 95 -10.78 6.94 -12.87
C VAL A 95 -10.98 5.52 -13.37
N PHE A 96 -10.24 4.54 -12.86
CA PHE A 96 -10.34 3.16 -13.32
C PHE A 96 -11.72 2.59 -12.96
N PRO A 97 -12.49 2.10 -13.95
CA PRO A 97 -13.80 1.53 -13.70
C PRO A 97 -13.65 0.23 -12.92
N ARG A 98 -14.30 0.16 -11.75
CA ARG A 98 -14.34 -1.07 -10.96
C ARG A 98 -15.31 -2.06 -11.60
N ASP A 99 -14.86 -3.30 -11.73
CA ASP A 99 -15.69 -4.43 -12.16
C ASP A 99 -16.34 -5.11 -10.95
N ALA A 100 -17.49 -5.76 -11.13
CA ALA A 100 -18.22 -6.46 -10.06
C ALA A 100 -17.37 -7.51 -9.29
N HIS A 101 -16.21 -7.91 -9.81
CA HIS A 101 -15.26 -8.77 -9.10
C HIS A 101 -14.83 -8.19 -7.74
N TRP A 102 -14.67 -6.88 -7.56
CA TRP A 102 -14.27 -6.34 -6.24
C TRP A 102 -15.36 -6.58 -5.17
N LEU A 103 -16.64 -6.52 -5.55
CA LEU A 103 -17.76 -6.87 -4.68
C LEU A 103 -17.77 -8.37 -4.37
N THR A 104 -17.37 -9.20 -5.33
CA THR A 104 -17.19 -10.65 -5.11
C THR A 104 -16.10 -10.91 -4.07
N LEU A 105 -14.97 -10.19 -4.14
CA LEU A 105 -13.90 -10.28 -3.15
C LEU A 105 -14.37 -9.80 -1.77
N LEU A 106 -15.13 -8.69 -1.70
CA LEU A 106 -15.67 -8.20 -0.43
C LEU A 106 -16.61 -9.22 0.23
N ARG A 107 -17.52 -9.81 -0.55
CA ARG A 107 -18.44 -10.85 -0.05
C ARG A 107 -17.68 -12.07 0.46
N ALA A 108 -16.70 -12.56 -0.29
CA ALA A 108 -15.86 -13.68 0.12
C ALA A 108 -15.04 -13.37 1.39
N LEU A 109 -14.51 -12.14 1.53
CA LEU A 109 -13.84 -11.70 2.75
C LEU A 109 -14.78 -11.71 3.96
N ILE A 110 -16.02 -11.24 3.80
CA ILE A 110 -17.04 -11.27 4.86
C ILE A 110 -17.34 -12.72 5.26
N GLU A 111 -17.54 -13.61 4.30
CA GLU A 111 -17.82 -15.03 4.56
C GLU A 111 -16.67 -15.73 5.31
N GLU A 112 -15.42 -15.42 4.99
CA GLU A 112 -14.24 -15.97 5.69
C GLU A 112 -14.08 -15.42 7.11
N LEU A 113 -14.42 -14.15 7.34
CA LEU A 113 -14.19 -13.48 8.64
C LEU A 113 -15.32 -13.70 9.64
N LYS A 114 -16.55 -13.84 9.16
CA LYS A 114 -17.76 -13.89 10.00
C LYS A 114 -17.81 -15.05 11.02
N PRO A 115 -17.31 -16.27 10.73
CA PRO A 115 -17.35 -17.38 11.69
C PRO A 115 -16.60 -17.12 13.00
N ASP A 116 -15.48 -16.38 12.92
CA ASP A 116 -14.62 -16.07 14.07
C ASP A 116 -14.85 -14.64 14.62
N ALA A 117 -15.70 -13.84 13.96
CA ALA A 117 -16.02 -12.49 14.36
C ALA A 117 -16.93 -12.42 15.59
N SER A 118 -16.73 -11.39 16.42
CA SER A 118 -17.57 -11.12 17.59
C SER A 118 -17.73 -9.62 17.84
N GLY A 119 -18.69 -9.25 18.70
CA GLY A 119 -18.91 -7.86 19.12
C GLY A 119 -19.16 -6.90 17.94
N GLN A 120 -18.47 -5.76 17.97
CA GLN A 120 -18.57 -4.73 16.93
C GLN A 120 -18.15 -5.25 15.55
N VAL A 121 -17.11 -6.09 15.46
CA VAL A 121 -16.63 -6.64 14.17
C VAL A 121 -17.73 -7.43 13.48
N LEU A 122 -18.40 -8.33 14.22
CA LEU A 122 -19.51 -9.11 13.67
C LEU A 122 -20.66 -8.21 13.20
N SER A 123 -21.02 -7.19 13.98
CA SER A 123 -22.06 -6.23 13.60
C SER A 123 -21.70 -5.44 12.34
N THR A 124 -20.44 -4.99 12.21
CA THR A 124 -19.96 -4.28 11.02
C THR A 124 -19.97 -5.19 9.79
N LEU A 125 -19.55 -6.46 9.91
CA LEU A 125 -19.60 -7.45 8.83
C LEU A 125 -21.04 -7.74 8.37
N GLU A 126 -21.98 -7.91 9.31
CA GLU A 126 -23.39 -8.10 8.97
C GLU A 126 -24.02 -6.87 8.30
N ASN A 127 -23.60 -5.67 8.69
CA ASN A 127 -24.04 -4.44 8.05
C ASN A 127 -23.52 -4.33 6.62
N LEU A 128 -22.25 -4.70 6.39
CA LEU A 128 -21.66 -4.75 5.04
C LEU A 128 -22.34 -5.78 4.15
N GLU A 129 -22.68 -6.95 4.68
CA GLU A 129 -23.39 -8.01 3.95
C GLU A 129 -24.79 -7.58 3.50
N LYS A 130 -25.47 -6.75 4.30
CA LYS A 130 -26.82 -6.24 4.01
C LYS A 130 -26.83 -4.97 3.15
N ALA A 131 -25.68 -4.31 2.97
CA ALA A 131 -25.58 -3.08 2.19
C ALA A 131 -25.86 -3.34 0.71
N SER A 132 -26.51 -2.39 0.05
CA SER A 132 -26.72 -2.44 -1.39
C SER A 132 -25.41 -2.25 -2.17
N GLU A 133 -25.35 -2.75 -3.40
CA GLU A 133 -24.17 -2.56 -4.26
C GLU A 133 -23.87 -1.07 -4.50
N GLN A 134 -24.91 -0.24 -4.59
CA GLN A 134 -24.76 1.21 -4.72
C GLN A 134 -24.07 1.83 -3.48
N GLU A 135 -24.52 1.49 -2.28
CA GLU A 135 -23.92 2.02 -1.04
C GLU A 135 -22.46 1.56 -0.86
N LEU A 136 -22.15 0.34 -1.30
CA LEU A 136 -20.79 -0.20 -1.30
C LEU A 136 -19.90 0.53 -2.31
N GLU A 137 -20.38 0.79 -3.52
CA GLU A 137 -19.66 1.57 -4.54
C GLU A 137 -19.41 3.03 -4.13
N GLU A 138 -20.39 3.66 -3.47
CA GLU A 138 -20.24 5.01 -2.93
C GLU A 138 -19.16 5.06 -1.84
N GLN A 139 -19.15 4.09 -0.92
CA GLN A 139 -18.11 3.99 0.11
C GLN A 139 -16.73 3.66 -0.48
N ALA A 140 -16.66 2.76 -1.45
CA ALA A 140 -15.42 2.44 -2.15
C ALA A 140 -14.84 3.67 -2.87
N THR A 141 -15.71 4.45 -3.54
CA THR A 141 -15.32 5.69 -4.20
C THR A 141 -14.77 6.70 -3.21
N ALA A 142 -15.48 6.93 -2.09
CA ALA A 142 -15.06 7.84 -1.04
C ALA A 142 -13.69 7.45 -0.48
N LEU A 143 -13.46 6.18 -0.16
CA LEU A 143 -12.16 5.69 0.34
C LEU A 143 -11.02 5.92 -0.66
N LEU A 144 -11.22 5.61 -1.95
CA LEU A 144 -10.20 5.81 -2.98
C LEU A 144 -9.92 7.30 -3.28
N GLN A 145 -10.87 8.18 -2.99
CA GLN A 145 -10.73 9.64 -3.10
C GLN A 145 -10.23 10.29 -1.79
N HIS A 146 -9.92 9.49 -0.78
CA HIS A 146 -9.50 9.92 0.56
C HIS A 146 -10.57 10.79 1.28
N GLU A 147 -11.83 10.60 0.95
CA GLU A 147 -12.99 11.20 1.62
C GLU A 147 -13.44 10.31 2.79
N PHE A 148 -12.66 10.33 3.87
CA PHE A 148 -12.98 9.55 5.06
C PHE A 148 -14.19 10.14 5.79
N ARG A 149 -15.11 9.29 6.24
CA ARG A 149 -16.29 9.70 7.02
C ARG A 149 -16.30 8.92 8.31
N ALA A 150 -16.43 9.62 9.44
CA ALA A 150 -16.39 9.01 10.76
C ALA A 150 -17.41 7.86 10.91
N GLU A 151 -18.59 8.00 10.30
CA GLU A 151 -19.68 7.02 10.37
C GLU A 151 -19.42 5.72 9.58
N SER A 152 -18.37 5.69 8.77
CA SER A 152 -17.99 4.55 7.91
C SER A 152 -16.57 4.03 8.18
N ASN A 153 -15.85 4.62 9.14
CA ASN A 153 -14.47 4.25 9.43
C ASN A 153 -14.33 2.81 9.95
N ASP A 154 -15.36 2.27 10.61
CA ASP A 154 -15.39 0.87 11.07
C ASP A 154 -15.45 -0.13 9.90
N LYS A 155 -16.07 0.27 8.78
CA LYS A 155 -16.17 -0.53 7.54
C LYS A 155 -14.94 -0.43 6.66
N ALA A 156 -14.19 0.67 6.78
CA ALA A 156 -13.09 1.01 5.88
C ALA A 156 -12.02 -0.10 5.73
N PRO A 157 -11.56 -0.78 6.80
CA PRO A 157 -10.57 -1.85 6.67
C PRO A 157 -11.05 -3.01 5.79
N PHE A 158 -12.33 -3.38 5.86
CA PHE A 158 -12.88 -4.49 5.07
C PHE A 158 -13.08 -4.12 3.61
N ILE A 159 -13.62 -2.92 3.35
CA ILE A 159 -13.78 -2.40 1.99
C ILE A 159 -12.41 -2.22 1.34
N TRP A 160 -11.45 -1.62 2.06
CA TRP A 160 -10.08 -1.45 1.56
C TRP A 160 -9.37 -2.77 1.34
N ALA A 161 -9.58 -3.78 2.19
CA ALA A 161 -9.03 -5.12 1.97
C ALA A 161 -9.51 -5.75 0.65
N ALA A 162 -10.77 -5.56 0.28
CA ALA A 162 -11.31 -6.01 -1.00
C ALA A 162 -10.74 -5.21 -2.19
N LEU A 163 -10.69 -3.88 -2.07
CA LEU A 163 -10.17 -2.99 -3.11
C LEU A 163 -8.68 -3.22 -3.35
N SER A 164 -7.86 -3.25 -2.30
CA SER A 164 -6.43 -3.52 -2.41
C SER A 164 -6.15 -4.88 -3.05
N LEU A 165 -6.91 -5.91 -2.68
CA LEU A 165 -6.80 -7.23 -3.29
C LEU A 165 -7.19 -7.22 -4.79
N PHE A 166 -8.22 -6.45 -5.18
CA PHE A 166 -8.60 -6.28 -6.57
C PHE A 166 -7.48 -5.58 -7.38
N TRP A 167 -6.95 -4.47 -6.85
CA TRP A 167 -5.87 -3.70 -7.50
C TRP A 167 -4.55 -4.46 -7.56
N ALA A 168 -4.18 -5.18 -6.50
CA ALA A 168 -2.96 -5.98 -6.45
C ALA A 168 -2.98 -7.09 -7.51
N GLN A 169 -4.12 -7.78 -7.67
CA GLN A 169 -4.28 -8.80 -8.71
C GLN A 169 -4.13 -8.22 -10.12
N MET A 170 -4.71 -7.05 -10.40
CA MET A 170 -4.54 -6.37 -11.69
C MET A 170 -3.07 -5.93 -11.89
N ALA A 171 -2.45 -5.33 -10.88
CA ALA A 171 -1.06 -4.90 -10.95
C ALA A 171 -0.10 -6.07 -11.24
N SER A 172 -0.34 -7.25 -10.66
CA SER A 172 0.46 -8.45 -10.91
C SER A 172 0.37 -9.00 -12.34
N GLN A 173 -0.65 -8.59 -13.10
CA GLN A 173 -0.88 -8.99 -14.49
C GLN A 173 -0.28 -7.98 -15.49
N LEU A 174 0.21 -6.83 -15.01
CA LEU A 174 0.90 -5.86 -15.86
C LEU A 174 2.26 -6.41 -16.31
N PRO A 175 2.70 -6.09 -17.55
CA PRO A 175 3.99 -6.54 -18.03
C PRO A 175 5.11 -5.97 -17.17
N SER A 176 6.01 -6.85 -16.74
CA SER A 176 7.12 -6.62 -15.80
C SER A 176 8.21 -5.63 -16.27
N LYS A 177 8.01 -4.95 -17.41
CA LYS A 177 8.98 -4.04 -18.04
C LYS A 177 8.51 -2.58 -18.06
N ALA A 178 7.73 -2.18 -17.05
CA ALA A 178 7.46 -0.77 -16.78
C ALA A 178 8.78 -0.06 -16.40
N ARG A 179 9.13 1.02 -17.12
CA ARG A 179 10.31 1.84 -16.79
C ARG A 179 9.84 3.09 -16.06
N ALA A 180 10.17 3.25 -14.77
CA ALA A 180 10.11 4.58 -14.17
C ALA A 180 11.13 5.45 -14.89
N VAL A 181 10.62 6.45 -15.58
CA VAL A 181 11.46 7.57 -15.99
C VAL A 181 11.47 8.53 -14.81
N PRO A 182 12.65 9.00 -14.38
CA PRO A 182 12.76 10.08 -13.40
C PRO A 182 11.90 11.29 -13.78
N GLY A 183 11.02 11.74 -12.88
CA GLY A 183 10.20 12.95 -13.07
C GLY A 183 9.47 13.37 -11.80
N GLU A 184 8.78 14.51 -11.87
CA GLU A 184 7.95 15.10 -10.80
C GLU A 184 6.67 14.27 -10.56
N HIS A 185 6.24 14.18 -9.31
CA HIS A 185 5.09 13.44 -8.75
C HIS A 185 5.39 12.03 -8.19
N ARG A 186 6.59 11.81 -7.64
CA ARG A 186 6.98 10.50 -7.09
C ARG A 186 6.35 10.16 -5.74
N GLN A 187 5.54 11.04 -5.18
CA GLN A 187 4.69 10.73 -4.02
C GLN A 187 3.56 9.75 -4.35
N PHE A 188 3.23 9.59 -5.64
CA PHE A 188 2.16 8.71 -6.08
C PHE A 188 2.68 7.43 -6.72
N CYS A 189 1.95 6.35 -6.48
CA CYS A 189 2.15 5.06 -7.07
C CYS A 189 1.98 5.20 -8.59
N PRO A 190 2.97 4.77 -9.37
CA PRO A 190 2.90 4.90 -10.82
C PRO A 190 1.99 3.90 -11.50
N VAL A 191 1.51 2.90 -10.76
CA VAL A 191 0.59 1.87 -11.25
C VAL A 191 -0.85 2.32 -11.05
N CYS A 192 -1.19 2.80 -9.85
CA CYS A 192 -2.57 3.10 -9.47
C CYS A 192 -2.85 4.53 -9.01
N GLY A 193 -1.85 5.41 -8.99
CA GLY A 193 -2.02 6.81 -8.55
C GLY A 193 -2.17 7.01 -7.05
N SER A 194 -2.32 5.93 -6.25
CA SER A 194 -2.46 6.05 -4.80
C SER A 194 -1.16 6.39 -4.07
N ILE A 195 -1.20 6.66 -2.77
CA ILE A 195 -0.04 7.05 -1.96
C ILE A 195 0.66 5.83 -1.34
N PRO A 196 1.89 5.96 -0.81
CA PRO A 196 2.51 4.84 -0.10
C PRO A 196 1.89 4.61 1.28
N VAL A 197 2.07 3.39 1.81
CA VAL A 197 1.91 3.10 3.25
C VAL A 197 3.20 3.44 4.00
N SER A 198 4.35 3.07 3.42
CA SER A 198 5.68 3.29 4.00
C SER A 198 6.76 3.20 2.92
N GLY A 199 8.00 3.52 3.28
CA GLY A 199 9.17 3.23 2.45
C GLY A 199 9.98 2.06 3.00
N VAL A 200 10.54 1.24 2.12
CA VAL A 200 11.39 0.10 2.46
C VAL A 200 12.78 0.32 1.89
N VAL A 201 13.80 0.28 2.75
CA VAL A 201 15.21 0.24 2.34
C VAL A 201 15.62 -1.22 2.26
N GLN A 202 15.79 -1.70 1.03
CA GLN A 202 15.94 -3.12 0.75
C GLN A 202 17.33 -3.67 1.11
N LEU A 203 17.39 -4.97 1.39
CA LEU A 203 18.59 -5.79 1.54
C LEU A 203 18.87 -6.59 0.25
N GLY A 204 20.10 -7.07 0.04
CA GLY A 204 20.42 -8.01 -1.04
C GLY A 204 20.88 -7.36 -2.35
N THR A 205 20.39 -7.81 -3.51
CA THR A 205 20.81 -7.29 -4.82
C THR A 205 20.42 -5.82 -5.06
N SER A 206 19.45 -5.34 -4.31
CA SER A 206 18.99 -3.94 -4.26
C SER A 206 19.44 -3.23 -2.97
N SER A 207 20.50 -3.73 -2.32
CA SER A 207 20.92 -3.27 -0.99
C SER A 207 21.07 -1.76 -0.92
N GLY A 208 20.39 -1.15 0.05
CA GLY A 208 20.46 0.28 0.32
C GLY A 208 19.63 1.15 -0.64
N LEU A 209 18.90 0.56 -1.59
CA LEU A 209 17.90 1.26 -2.39
C LEU A 209 16.60 1.43 -1.59
N ARG A 210 15.99 2.60 -1.71
CA ARG A 210 14.70 2.91 -1.10
C ARG A 210 13.59 2.72 -2.13
N TYR A 211 12.58 1.97 -1.76
CA TYR A 211 11.34 1.82 -2.51
C TYR A 211 10.18 2.32 -1.65
N LEU A 212 9.21 3.00 -2.25
CA LEU A 212 7.95 3.33 -1.61
C LEU A 212 6.97 2.20 -1.89
N HIS A 213 6.26 1.73 -0.87
CA HIS A 213 5.32 0.61 -0.97
C HIS A 213 3.89 1.15 -1.08
N CYS A 214 3.18 0.85 -2.16
CA CYS A 214 1.82 1.35 -2.38
C CYS A 214 0.83 0.78 -1.37
N ASN A 215 -0.04 1.62 -0.78
CA ASN A 215 -1.07 1.19 0.16
C ASN A 215 -2.27 0.46 -0.51
N LEU A 216 -2.36 0.46 -1.84
CA LEU A 216 -3.49 -0.08 -2.60
C LEU A 216 -3.08 -1.28 -3.46
N CYS A 217 -2.16 -1.10 -4.40
CA CYS A 217 -1.82 -2.15 -5.39
C CYS A 217 -0.56 -2.94 -5.05
N GLU A 218 0.05 -2.71 -3.88
CA GLU A 218 1.23 -3.44 -3.37
C GLU A 218 2.50 -3.29 -4.24
N SER A 219 2.45 -2.46 -5.29
CA SER A 219 3.61 -2.18 -6.14
C SER A 219 4.59 -1.27 -5.41
N GLU A 220 5.88 -1.48 -5.63
CA GLU A 220 6.93 -0.67 -5.04
C GLU A 220 7.70 0.12 -6.10
N TRP A 221 7.96 1.40 -5.88
CA TRP A 221 8.71 2.23 -6.82
C TRP A 221 9.90 2.92 -6.18
N HIS A 222 10.99 3.02 -6.94
CA HIS A 222 12.25 3.53 -6.42
C HIS A 222 12.19 5.04 -6.13
N MET A 223 12.62 5.42 -4.94
CA MET A 223 12.78 6.81 -4.51
C MET A 223 14.22 7.04 -4.02
N VAL A 224 14.82 8.13 -4.45
CA VAL A 224 16.20 8.47 -4.04
C VAL A 224 16.20 8.79 -2.53
N ARG A 225 17.20 8.27 -1.80
CA ARG A 225 17.24 8.36 -0.32
C ARG A 225 17.31 9.78 0.23
N VAL A 226 17.93 10.70 -0.50
CA VAL A 226 18.12 12.10 -0.08
C VAL A 226 17.02 13.02 -0.61
N LYS A 227 15.80 12.51 -0.78
CA LYS A 227 14.64 13.27 -1.24
C LYS A 227 13.42 12.95 -0.39
N CYS A 228 12.68 13.99 -0.02
CA CYS A 228 11.36 13.85 0.58
C CYS A 228 10.46 13.02 -0.34
N SER A 229 9.80 11.99 0.20
CA SER A 229 8.83 11.19 -0.55
C SER A 229 7.58 11.95 -0.98
N ASN A 230 7.32 13.13 -0.43
CA ASN A 230 6.12 13.92 -0.68
C ASN A 230 6.38 15.09 -1.65
N CYS A 231 7.26 16.05 -1.28
CA CYS A 231 7.53 17.24 -2.10
C CYS A 231 8.79 17.16 -2.97
N GLU A 232 9.53 16.03 -2.91
CA GLU A 232 10.78 15.79 -3.65
C GLU A 232 11.96 16.73 -3.34
N GLU A 233 11.81 17.64 -2.37
CA GLU A 233 12.90 18.47 -1.87
C GLU A 233 13.94 17.64 -1.12
N SER A 234 15.20 18.08 -1.22
CA SER A 234 16.35 17.37 -0.65
C SER A 234 16.92 18.03 0.61
N SER A 235 16.46 19.24 0.94
CA SER A 235 16.86 19.96 2.15
C SER A 235 15.95 19.62 3.33
N GLU A 236 16.48 19.78 4.56
CA GLU A 236 15.71 19.69 5.81
C GLU A 236 15.04 18.33 6.05
N LEU A 237 15.68 17.25 5.63
CA LEU A 237 15.28 15.89 5.99
C LEU A 237 15.86 15.50 7.34
N ASN A 238 15.00 15.05 8.24
CA ASN A 238 15.38 14.55 9.57
C ASN A 238 14.89 13.11 9.75
N TYR A 239 15.64 12.32 10.51
CA TYR A 239 15.31 10.91 10.79
C TYR A 239 15.09 10.70 12.28
N TRP A 240 13.95 10.10 12.62
CA TRP A 240 13.47 9.93 13.98
C TRP A 240 13.26 8.45 14.30
N SER A 241 13.58 8.04 15.51
CA SER A 241 13.40 6.68 16.02
C SER A 241 13.17 6.72 17.53
N LEU A 242 12.30 5.87 18.06
CA LEU A 242 11.94 5.87 19.47
C LEU A 242 13.09 5.43 20.40
N ASP A 243 13.73 4.30 20.08
CA ASP A 243 14.64 3.65 21.03
C ASP A 243 16.13 3.85 20.70
N SER A 244 16.49 3.80 19.42
CA SER A 244 17.90 3.91 19.00
C SER A 244 18.07 4.26 17.53
N GLU A 245 19.22 4.85 17.20
CA GLU A 245 19.64 5.08 15.82
C GLU A 245 19.74 3.79 14.98
N ASN A 246 19.84 2.63 15.63
CA ASN A 246 19.88 1.32 14.98
C ASN A 246 18.50 0.68 14.77
N SER A 247 17.42 1.38 15.10
CA SER A 247 16.04 0.92 14.87
C SER A 247 15.81 0.56 13.40
N ALA A 248 15.08 -0.54 13.18
CA ALA A 248 14.61 -0.95 11.86
C ALA A 248 13.51 -0.03 11.32
N ILE A 249 12.77 0.66 12.18
CA ILE A 249 11.69 1.58 11.81
C ILE A 249 12.12 3.00 12.19
N LYS A 250 12.06 3.92 11.23
CA LYS A 250 12.36 5.34 11.42
C LYS A 250 11.33 6.21 10.71
N ALA A 251 11.04 7.40 11.21
CA ALA A 251 10.29 8.40 10.47
C ALA A 251 11.27 9.33 9.75
N GLU A 252 11.07 9.55 8.46
CA GLU A 252 11.73 10.62 7.71
C GLU A 252 10.79 11.82 7.66
N SER A 253 11.15 12.92 8.31
CA SER A 253 10.38 14.17 8.26
C SER A 253 11.03 15.19 7.33
N CYS A 254 10.23 16.09 6.77
CA CYS A 254 10.67 17.14 5.86
C CYS A 254 10.24 18.51 6.39
N GLY A 255 11.22 19.36 6.72
CA GLY A 255 10.98 20.73 7.17
C GLY A 255 10.29 21.62 6.12
N HIS A 256 10.48 21.32 4.84
CA HIS A 256 9.90 22.10 3.75
C HIS A 256 8.38 21.95 3.61
N CYS A 257 7.87 20.71 3.65
CA CYS A 257 6.43 20.44 3.47
C CYS A 257 5.71 20.08 4.77
N GLY A 258 6.42 19.99 5.90
CA GLY A 258 5.83 19.66 7.20
C GLY A 258 5.26 18.24 7.28
N THR A 259 5.72 17.32 6.43
CA THR A 259 5.23 15.93 6.43
C THR A 259 6.30 14.92 6.83
N TYR A 260 5.86 13.73 7.22
CA TYR A 260 6.73 12.57 7.41
C TYR A 260 6.22 11.30 6.72
N LEU A 261 7.14 10.35 6.51
CA LEU A 261 6.87 8.99 6.09
C LEU A 261 7.74 8.02 6.89
N LYS A 262 7.20 6.88 7.32
CA LYS A 262 8.00 5.84 7.96
C LYS A 262 8.83 5.06 6.92
N LEU A 263 10.07 4.78 7.29
CA LEU A 263 11.06 4.00 6.56
C LEU A 263 11.44 2.75 7.35
N LEU A 264 11.36 1.60 6.69
CA LEU A 264 11.65 0.29 7.23
C LEU A 264 12.97 -0.22 6.63
N TYR A 265 13.93 -0.57 7.46
CA TYR A 265 15.29 -0.92 7.07
C TYR A 265 15.51 -2.44 7.19
N GLN A 266 15.47 -3.14 6.05
CA GLN A 266 15.65 -4.61 6.01
C GLN A 266 17.02 -5.07 6.49
N GLU A 267 18.04 -4.21 6.44
CA GLU A 267 19.37 -4.50 6.98
C GLU A 267 19.34 -4.68 8.52
N LYS A 268 18.40 -4.02 9.21
CA LYS A 268 18.29 -4.06 10.67
C LYS A 268 17.36 -5.17 11.14
N ASP A 269 16.28 -5.40 10.41
CA ASP A 269 15.41 -6.57 10.58
C ASP A 269 14.91 -7.01 9.19
N HIS A 270 15.33 -8.20 8.75
CA HIS A 270 14.98 -8.73 7.44
C HIS A 270 13.50 -9.17 7.33
N ARG A 271 12.76 -9.20 8.46
CA ARG A 271 11.35 -9.59 8.53
C ARG A 271 10.38 -8.41 8.48
N VAL A 272 10.89 -7.18 8.39
CA VAL A 272 10.02 -5.99 8.29
C VAL A 272 9.05 -6.12 7.12
N GLU A 273 7.79 -5.76 7.37
CA GLU A 273 6.72 -5.75 6.38
C GLU A 273 6.03 -4.39 6.36
N ALA A 274 5.84 -3.84 5.17
CA ALA A 274 5.50 -2.44 4.92
C ALA A 274 4.23 -1.95 5.63
N VAL A 275 3.21 -2.80 5.75
CA VAL A 275 1.93 -2.50 6.39
C VAL A 275 1.97 -2.86 7.87
N ALA A 276 2.53 -4.02 8.20
CA ALA A 276 2.53 -4.57 9.55
C ALA A 276 3.38 -3.76 10.53
N ASP A 277 4.63 -3.47 10.15
CA ASP A 277 5.56 -2.72 11.00
C ASP A 277 5.20 -1.23 11.07
N ASP A 278 4.58 -0.69 10.02
CA ASP A 278 3.99 0.64 10.09
C ASP A 278 2.82 0.69 11.10
N LEU A 279 1.92 -0.30 11.07
CA LEU A 279 0.81 -0.42 12.01
C LEU A 279 1.26 -0.68 13.44
N ALA A 280 2.32 -1.45 13.65
CA ALA A 280 2.83 -1.76 14.98
C ALA A 280 3.62 -0.59 15.61
N SER A 281 3.97 0.44 14.83
CA SER A 281 4.78 1.56 15.29
C SER A 281 4.00 2.86 15.47
N LEU A 282 2.71 2.80 15.86
CA LEU A 282 1.86 4.00 16.01
C LEU A 282 2.36 5.01 17.05
N VAL A 283 3.12 4.56 18.03
CA VAL A 283 3.76 5.46 19.01
C VAL A 283 4.71 6.45 18.32
N LEU A 284 5.34 6.05 17.20
CA LEU A 284 6.15 6.96 16.41
C LEU A 284 5.31 8.01 15.69
N ASP A 285 4.11 7.66 15.19
CA ASP A 285 3.21 8.65 14.58
C ASP A 285 2.81 9.73 15.60
N VAL A 286 2.42 9.32 16.81
CA VAL A 286 2.09 10.26 17.91
C VAL A 286 3.25 11.22 18.19
N LYS A 287 4.50 10.71 18.21
CA LYS A 287 5.68 11.57 18.41
C LYS A 287 5.90 12.53 17.26
N MET A 288 5.68 12.10 16.03
CA MET A 288 5.82 12.99 14.87
C MET A 288 4.76 14.09 14.86
N GLU A 289 3.53 13.78 15.27
CA GLU A 289 2.45 14.77 15.42
C GLU A 289 2.74 15.78 16.53
N GLU A 290 3.28 15.34 17.69
CA GLU A 290 3.73 16.23 18.77
C GLU A 290 4.83 17.20 18.31
N GLU A 291 5.70 16.77 17.40
CA GLU A 291 6.73 17.60 16.75
C GLU A 291 6.18 18.48 15.61
N GLY A 292 4.87 18.42 15.34
CA GLY A 292 4.18 19.26 14.37
C GLY A 292 4.25 18.78 12.91
N PHE A 293 4.56 17.50 12.67
CA PHE A 293 4.57 16.92 11.33
C PHE A 293 3.29 16.15 11.02
N SER A 294 2.77 16.30 9.80
CA SER A 294 1.63 15.54 9.29
C SER A 294 2.05 14.30 8.53
N ARG A 295 1.24 13.24 8.61
CA ARG A 295 1.54 11.97 7.91
C ARG A 295 1.26 12.08 6.40
N SER A 296 2.20 11.63 5.56
CA SER A 296 2.06 11.62 4.07
C SER A 296 1.68 10.26 3.48
N SER A 297 1.14 9.36 4.30
CA SER A 297 0.78 7.98 3.95
C SER A 297 -0.52 7.57 4.62
N ILE A 298 -1.14 6.50 4.11
CA ILE A 298 -2.30 5.84 4.73
C ILE A 298 -1.99 4.36 4.89
N ASN A 299 -2.24 3.81 6.08
CA ASN A 299 -2.18 2.37 6.32
C ASN A 299 -3.56 1.73 6.02
N PRO A 300 -3.61 0.57 5.34
CA PRO A 300 -4.85 -0.20 5.12
C PRO A 300 -5.70 -0.52 6.37
N PHE A 301 -5.13 -0.39 7.56
CA PHE A 301 -5.78 -0.60 8.85
C PHE A 301 -5.78 0.65 9.74
N LEU A 302 -5.47 1.83 9.20
CA LEU A 302 -5.54 3.09 9.95
C LEU A 302 -5.97 4.22 9.01
N PHE A 303 -7.26 4.54 9.06
CA PHE A 303 -7.85 5.61 8.25
C PHE A 303 -7.99 6.87 9.09
N PRO A 304 -7.62 8.05 8.56
CA PRO A 304 -7.85 9.31 9.24
C PRO A 304 -9.32 9.51 9.56
N GLU A 305 -9.61 10.15 10.69
CA GLU A 305 -10.89 10.83 10.83
C GLU A 305 -10.82 12.10 9.99
N SER A 306 -11.83 12.36 9.14
CA SER A 306 -11.94 13.67 8.52
C SER A 306 -12.02 14.71 9.63
N SER A 307 -11.02 15.59 9.72
CA SER A 307 -11.16 16.83 10.48
C SER A 307 -12.30 17.60 9.84
N ILE A 308 -13.41 17.73 10.57
CA ILE A 308 -14.46 18.69 10.24
C ILE A 308 -13.83 20.07 10.45
N GLU A 309 -13.25 20.63 9.40
CA GLU A 309 -12.94 22.06 9.30
C GLU A 309 -13.80 22.70 8.21
#